data_AF-A0A9D8R3R0-F1
#
_entry.id   AF-A0A9D8R3R0-F1
#
_cell.length_a   1.000
_cell.length_b   1.000
_cell.length_c   1.000
_cell.angle_alpha   90.00
_cell.angle_beta   90.00
_cell.angle_gamma   90.00
#
_symmetry.space_group_name_H-M   'P 1'
#
loop_
_entity.id
_entity.type
_entity.pdbx_description
1 polymer ?
#
loop_
_entity_poly.entity_id
_entity_poly.type
_entity_poly.pdbx_seq_one_letter_code
_entity_poly.pdbx_strand_id
1 'polypeptide(L)'
;WTNGAFDITIAPAVNAWGFGFKHAENIKDATIDSLRSIIGYTKIHEQDGLITKDDPRIMLDCSAIAKGFGSDMVAAMLRSKGISDYMVEIGGEIVLSGHNPKGKNWNIGISKPVDDSLSVNNELQTIISITDIAMATSGNYRNFYVKDGRKYAHTIDPHTCMPVSHTLLSATVFAADCATADALATSMMVMGLDSAQALCARYPEIKAYFIYQGDDGSLCQVSENL
;
A
#
# COMPACT_ATOMS: atom_id res chain seq x y z
N TRP A 1 0.38 5.59 -13.17
CA TRP A 1 -0.85 6.02 -12.49
C TRP A 1 -0.64 7.12 -11.46
N THR A 2 0.37 7.01 -10.60
CA THR A 2 0.43 7.74 -9.31
C THR A 2 1.35 8.96 -9.30
N ASN A 3 1.92 9.34 -10.47
CA ASN A 3 2.85 10.46 -10.60
C ASN A 3 3.99 10.44 -9.57
N GLY A 4 4.62 9.28 -9.33
CA GLY A 4 5.74 9.15 -8.41
C GLY A 4 5.38 8.93 -6.93
N ALA A 5 4.09 8.90 -6.57
CA ALA A 5 3.69 8.51 -5.21
C ALA A 5 3.98 7.02 -4.92
N PHE A 6 4.01 6.18 -5.95
CA PHE A 6 4.68 4.87 -5.90
C PHE A 6 6.11 5.03 -6.41
N ASP A 7 7.11 4.74 -5.58
CA ASP A 7 8.50 4.76 -6.01
C ASP A 7 9.29 3.68 -5.26
N ILE A 8 9.70 2.63 -5.98
CA ILE A 8 10.50 1.54 -5.39
C ILE A 8 11.93 1.98 -5.02
N THR A 9 12.37 3.17 -5.42
CA THR A 9 13.68 3.72 -5.03
C THR A 9 13.67 4.39 -3.65
N ILE A 10 12.53 4.38 -2.94
CA ILE A 10 12.29 5.09 -1.67
C ILE A 10 13.12 4.58 -0.47
N ALA A 11 13.76 3.42 -0.61
CA ALA A 11 14.49 2.75 0.46
C ALA A 11 15.48 3.64 1.23
N PRO A 12 16.25 4.55 0.62
CA PRO A 12 17.12 5.47 1.35
C PRO A 12 16.36 6.36 2.34
N ALA A 13 15.17 6.84 1.98
CA ALA A 13 14.35 7.63 2.89
C ALA A 13 13.71 6.77 3.98
N VAL A 14 13.17 5.60 3.63
CA VAL A 14 12.65 4.62 4.61
C VAL A 14 13.68 4.29 5.69
N ASN A 15 14.92 4.04 5.28
CA ASN A 15 16.03 3.79 6.19
C ASN A 15 16.39 5.01 7.04
N ALA A 16 16.40 6.22 6.47
CA ALA A 16 16.73 7.43 7.20
C ALA A 16 15.72 7.72 8.32
N TRP A 17 14.43 7.50 8.05
CA TRP A 17 13.34 7.66 9.02
C TRP A 17 13.19 6.50 10.01
N GLY A 18 14.06 5.50 9.93
CA GLY A 18 14.10 4.38 10.86
C GLY A 18 12.96 3.39 10.71
N PHE A 19 12.25 3.42 9.58
CA PHE A 19 11.26 2.41 9.20
C PHE A 19 11.88 1.23 8.44
N GLY A 20 13.18 1.33 8.11
CA GLY A 20 13.99 0.25 7.54
C GLY A 20 14.91 -0.42 8.55
N PHE A 21 16.09 -0.86 8.11
CA PHE A 21 17.01 -1.66 8.94
C PHE A 21 17.84 -0.87 9.96
N LYS A 22 17.63 0.45 10.06
CA LYS A 22 18.39 1.38 10.91
C LYS A 22 17.46 2.06 11.91
N HIS A 23 17.99 2.47 13.06
CA HIS A 23 17.23 3.30 14.01
C HIS A 23 17.14 4.75 13.52
N ALA A 24 16.00 5.41 13.77
CA ALA A 24 15.79 6.79 13.36
C ALA A 24 16.80 7.72 14.05
N GLU A 25 17.64 8.40 13.26
CA GLU A 25 18.47 9.51 13.73
C GLU A 25 17.71 10.83 13.57
N ASN A 26 18.13 11.89 14.28
CA ASN A 26 17.59 13.23 14.06
C ASN A 26 17.93 13.71 12.63
N ILE A 27 17.03 13.45 11.67
CA ILE A 27 17.19 13.85 10.28
C ILE A 27 17.23 15.38 10.20
N LYS A 28 18.29 15.90 9.57
CA LYS A 28 18.47 17.32 9.28
C LYS A 28 18.02 17.61 7.84
N ASP A 29 17.67 18.85 7.54
CA ASP A 29 17.23 19.28 6.20
C ASP A 29 18.23 18.90 5.09
N ALA A 30 19.54 19.04 5.35
CA ALA A 30 20.59 18.64 4.41
C ALA A 30 20.57 17.13 4.07
N THR A 31 20.11 16.28 4.99
CA THR A 31 19.92 14.85 4.73
C THR A 31 18.75 14.62 3.78
N ILE A 32 17.64 15.37 3.95
CA ILE A 32 16.46 15.29 3.08
C ILE A 32 16.80 15.73 1.65
N ASP A 33 17.55 16.82 1.48
CA ASP A 33 17.98 17.29 0.16
C ASP A 33 18.87 16.26 -0.55
N SER A 34 19.78 15.62 0.18
CA SER A 34 20.58 14.53 -0.38
C SER A 34 19.70 13.33 -0.78
N LEU A 35 18.67 12.99 0.00
CA LEU A 35 17.76 11.89 -0.33
C LEU A 35 16.97 12.17 -1.61
N ARG A 36 16.44 13.39 -1.78
CA ARG A 36 15.73 13.81 -3.01
C ARG A 36 16.62 13.72 -4.25
N SER A 37 17.92 13.98 -4.10
CA SER A 37 18.87 13.83 -5.22
C SER A 37 19.09 12.37 -5.64
N ILE A 38 18.84 11.40 -4.74
CA ILE A 38 19.06 9.97 -4.97
C ILE A 38 17.75 9.31 -5.44
N ILE A 39 16.64 9.53 -4.73
CA ILE A 39 15.34 8.90 -5.00
C ILE A 39 14.78 9.38 -6.35
N GLY A 40 14.12 8.47 -7.06
CA GLY A 40 13.44 8.71 -8.33
C GLY A 40 13.42 7.47 -9.22
N TYR A 41 12.24 6.90 -9.42
CA TYR A 41 12.03 5.76 -10.32
C TYR A 41 12.49 6.01 -11.77
N THR A 42 12.52 7.28 -12.21
CA THR A 42 13.01 7.68 -13.54
C THR A 42 14.52 7.53 -13.73
N LYS A 43 15.26 7.25 -12.64
CA LYS A 43 16.71 6.98 -12.63
C LYS A 43 17.06 5.48 -12.71
N ILE A 44 16.03 4.64 -12.86
CA ILE A 44 16.15 3.21 -13.06
C ILE A 44 15.83 2.91 -14.52
N HIS A 45 16.76 2.24 -15.19
CA HIS A 45 16.59 1.83 -16.58
C HIS A 45 16.62 0.31 -16.67
N GLU A 46 15.73 -0.24 -17.49
CA GLU A 46 15.71 -1.66 -17.84
C GLU A 46 16.04 -1.78 -19.33
N GLN A 47 17.01 -2.65 -19.64
CA GLN A 47 17.34 -3.00 -21.02
C GLN A 47 17.78 -4.46 -21.06
N ASP A 48 17.09 -5.27 -21.87
CA ASP A 48 17.41 -6.68 -22.12
C ASP A 48 17.50 -7.53 -20.82
N GLY A 49 16.64 -7.25 -19.84
CA GLY A 49 16.62 -7.91 -18.53
C GLY A 49 17.68 -7.41 -17.54
N LEU A 50 18.48 -6.41 -17.92
CA LEU A 50 19.45 -5.77 -17.05
C LEU A 50 18.88 -4.47 -16.49
N ILE A 51 18.93 -4.34 -15.15
CA ILE A 51 18.57 -3.10 -14.45
C ILE A 51 19.84 -2.29 -14.18
N THR A 52 19.83 -1.03 -14.61
CA THR A 52 20.89 -0.05 -14.33
C THR A 52 20.33 1.14 -13.55
N LYS A 53 21.21 1.79 -12.77
CA LYS A 53 20.87 2.93 -11.90
C LYS A 53 21.79 4.09 -12.23
N ASP A 54 21.24 5.29 -12.40
CA ASP A 54 22.04 6.49 -12.67
C ASP A 54 22.98 6.87 -11.51
N ASP A 55 22.60 6.49 -10.29
CA ASP A 55 23.39 6.72 -9.08
C ASP A 55 23.58 5.40 -8.30
N PRO A 56 24.82 5.02 -7.93
CA PRO A 56 25.09 3.79 -7.20
C PRO A 56 24.42 3.74 -5.82
N ARG A 57 24.11 4.90 -5.21
CA ARG A 57 23.47 5.04 -3.90
C ARG A 57 21.98 4.73 -3.93
N ILE A 58 21.35 4.66 -5.10
CA ILE A 58 19.95 4.26 -5.21
C ILE A 58 19.77 2.84 -4.64
N MET A 59 18.75 2.66 -3.82
CA MET A 59 18.38 1.37 -3.24
C MET A 59 16.94 1.06 -3.60
N LEU A 60 16.68 -0.18 -4.01
CA LEU A 60 15.34 -0.64 -4.34
C LEU A 60 14.69 -1.30 -3.13
N ASP A 61 13.44 -0.93 -2.88
CA ASP A 61 12.55 -1.53 -1.89
C ASP A 61 11.22 -1.86 -2.57
N CYS A 62 10.96 -3.16 -2.72
CA CYS A 62 9.75 -3.68 -3.33
C CYS A 62 8.71 -4.11 -2.28
N SER A 63 8.83 -3.70 -1.02
CA SER A 63 7.94 -4.16 0.06
C SER A 63 6.46 -3.82 -0.19
N ALA A 64 6.19 -2.75 -0.93
CA ALA A 64 4.86 -2.27 -1.29
C ALA A 64 4.25 -2.91 -2.56
N ILE A 65 4.86 -3.98 -3.08
CA ILE A 65 4.35 -4.72 -4.26
C ILE A 65 4.67 -6.21 -4.21
N ALA A 66 5.70 -6.61 -3.45
CA ALA A 66 6.22 -7.97 -3.42
C ALA A 66 5.21 -8.99 -2.88
N LYS A 67 4.39 -8.62 -1.89
CA LYS A 67 3.38 -9.54 -1.33
C LYS A 67 2.24 -9.75 -2.32
N GLY A 68 1.74 -8.67 -2.92
CA GLY A 68 0.76 -8.74 -4.00
C GLY A 68 1.25 -9.63 -5.14
N PHE A 69 2.45 -9.39 -5.64
CA PHE A 69 3.07 -10.23 -6.67
C PHE A 69 3.19 -11.70 -6.25
N GLY A 70 3.55 -11.98 -4.99
CA GLY A 70 3.58 -13.33 -4.44
C GLY A 70 2.21 -14.02 -4.49
N SER A 71 1.16 -13.32 -4.10
CA SER A 71 -0.23 -13.83 -4.16
C SER A 71 -0.65 -14.13 -5.60
N ASP A 72 -0.27 -13.27 -6.55
CA ASP A 72 -0.53 -13.50 -7.99
C ASP A 72 0.17 -14.76 -8.51
N MET A 73 1.43 -15.00 -8.11
CA MET A 73 2.19 -16.19 -8.52
C MET A 73 1.58 -17.48 -7.98
N VAL A 74 1.11 -17.49 -6.74
CA VAL A 74 0.41 -18.64 -6.17
C VAL A 74 -0.92 -18.87 -6.89
N ALA A 75 -1.68 -17.81 -7.16
CA ALA A 75 -2.94 -17.91 -7.91
C ALA A 75 -2.71 -18.44 -9.34
N ALA A 76 -1.67 -17.98 -10.03
CA ALA A 76 -1.29 -18.48 -11.35
C ALA A 76 -0.93 -19.98 -11.31
N MET A 77 -0.20 -20.42 -10.28
CA MET A 77 0.11 -21.83 -10.07
C MET A 77 -1.17 -22.66 -9.87
N LEU A 78 -2.11 -22.21 -9.05
CA LEU A 78 -3.39 -22.90 -8.84
C LEU A 78 -4.19 -23.04 -10.15
N ARG A 79 -4.30 -21.94 -10.92
CA ARG A 79 -4.95 -21.96 -12.24
C ARG A 79 -4.29 -22.94 -13.20
N SER A 80 -2.95 -23.00 -13.22
CA SER A 80 -2.22 -23.95 -14.08
C SER A 80 -2.50 -25.42 -13.77
N LYS A 81 -2.98 -25.70 -12.54
CA LYS A 81 -3.40 -27.04 -12.10
C LYS A 81 -4.89 -27.33 -12.32
N GLY A 82 -5.62 -26.43 -12.99
CA GLY A 82 -7.05 -26.57 -13.23
C GLY A 82 -7.92 -26.27 -12.01
N ILE A 83 -7.38 -25.60 -10.99
CA ILE A 83 -8.16 -25.19 -9.81
C ILE A 83 -8.82 -23.84 -10.13
N SER A 84 -10.15 -23.84 -10.19
CA SER A 84 -10.97 -22.66 -10.55
C SER A 84 -11.41 -21.82 -9.35
N ASP A 85 -11.59 -22.46 -8.19
CA ASP A 85 -12.17 -21.85 -7.00
C ASP A 85 -11.11 -21.77 -5.90
N TYR A 86 -10.64 -20.57 -5.58
CA TYR A 86 -9.60 -20.37 -4.56
C TYR A 86 -9.62 -18.95 -3.97
N MET A 87 -9.04 -18.86 -2.78
CA MET A 87 -8.61 -17.63 -2.14
C MET A 87 -7.14 -17.79 -1.76
N VAL A 88 -6.28 -16.96 -2.32
CA VAL A 88 -4.87 -16.83 -1.91
C VAL A 88 -4.78 -15.60 -1.03
N GLU A 89 -4.08 -15.70 0.11
CA GLU A 89 -3.82 -14.58 1.02
C GLU A 89 -2.38 -14.67 1.52
N ILE A 90 -1.63 -13.58 1.38
CA ILE A 90 -0.26 -13.47 1.90
C ILE A 90 -0.11 -12.09 2.55
N GLY A 91 -0.25 -12.00 3.88
CA GLY A 91 0.03 -10.77 4.62
C GLY A 91 -1.01 -9.65 4.42
N GLY A 92 -2.23 -10.01 4.06
CA GLY A 92 -3.34 -9.10 3.74
C GLY A 92 -3.58 -8.89 2.24
N GLU A 93 -2.67 -9.35 1.38
CA GLU A 93 -2.78 -9.29 -0.08
C GLU A 93 -3.47 -10.54 -0.63
N ILE A 94 -4.67 -10.35 -1.19
CA ILE A 94 -5.62 -11.42 -1.49
C ILE A 94 -5.89 -11.51 -3.00
N VAL A 95 -5.97 -12.73 -3.53
CA VAL A 95 -6.50 -13.04 -4.88
C VAL A 95 -7.65 -14.02 -4.76
N LEU A 96 -8.79 -13.68 -5.38
CA LEU A 96 -10.01 -14.48 -5.36
C LEU A 96 -10.36 -14.97 -6.75
N SER A 97 -10.84 -16.22 -6.83
CA SER A 97 -11.35 -16.84 -8.05
C SER A 97 -12.51 -17.74 -7.72
N GLY A 98 -13.55 -17.72 -8.56
CA GLY A 98 -14.70 -18.63 -8.47
C GLY A 98 -15.58 -18.38 -7.24
N HIS A 99 -15.92 -19.43 -6.51
CA HIS A 99 -16.82 -19.35 -5.36
C HIS A 99 -16.26 -20.08 -4.15
N ASN A 100 -16.74 -19.70 -2.96
CA ASN A 100 -16.44 -20.42 -1.74
C ASN A 100 -17.08 -21.83 -1.73
N PRO A 101 -16.76 -22.71 -0.75
CA PRO A 101 -17.32 -24.06 -0.68
C PRO A 101 -18.85 -24.17 -0.58
N LYS A 102 -19.56 -23.05 -0.35
CA LYS A 102 -21.02 -22.96 -0.33
C LYS A 102 -21.62 -22.46 -1.66
N GLY A 103 -20.80 -22.30 -2.70
CA GLY A 103 -21.22 -21.80 -4.02
C GLY A 103 -21.59 -20.31 -4.01
N LYS A 104 -21.03 -19.52 -3.09
CA LYS A 104 -21.27 -18.07 -2.99
C LYS A 104 -19.97 -17.29 -3.20
N ASN A 105 -20.09 -15.99 -3.49
CA ASN A 105 -18.95 -15.07 -3.47
C ASN A 105 -18.18 -15.17 -2.14
N TRP A 106 -16.90 -14.85 -2.18
CA TRP A 106 -16.07 -14.82 -0.99
C TRP A 106 -16.46 -13.63 -0.12
N ASN A 107 -16.48 -13.83 1.19
CA ASN A 107 -16.75 -12.77 2.15
C ASN A 107 -15.43 -12.36 2.80
N ILE A 108 -14.95 -11.17 2.48
CA ILE A 108 -13.67 -10.66 2.99
C ILE A 108 -13.93 -9.54 3.98
N GLY A 109 -13.33 -9.66 5.17
CA GLY A 109 -13.39 -8.63 6.20
C GLY A 109 -12.36 -7.53 5.94
N ILE A 110 -12.78 -6.27 6.02
CA ILE A 110 -11.88 -5.12 6.13
C ILE A 110 -11.75 -4.78 7.61
N SER A 111 -10.52 -4.80 8.13
CA SER A 111 -10.24 -4.46 9.52
C SER A 111 -10.47 -2.97 9.79
N LYS A 112 -10.99 -2.66 10.97
CA LYS A 112 -11.07 -1.30 11.47
C LYS A 112 -9.67 -0.81 11.87
N PRO A 113 -9.24 0.39 11.45
CA PRO A 113 -7.94 0.94 11.78
C PRO A 113 -7.96 1.49 13.21
N VAL A 114 -7.90 0.60 14.20
CA VAL A 114 -7.77 0.96 15.61
C VAL A 114 -6.29 1.05 15.99
N ASP A 115 -5.94 2.04 16.82
CA ASP A 115 -4.60 2.14 17.42
C ASP A 115 -4.43 1.03 18.45
N ASP A 116 -3.95 -0.12 18.00
CA ASP A 116 -3.57 -1.24 18.85
C ASP A 116 -2.17 -1.73 18.48
N SER A 117 -1.16 -1.17 19.16
CA SER A 117 0.24 -1.56 19.01
C SER A 117 0.51 -3.04 19.33
N LEU A 118 -0.42 -3.73 19.99
CA LEU A 118 -0.29 -5.14 20.39
C LEU A 118 -1.07 -6.10 19.47
N SER A 119 -1.80 -5.59 18.47
CA SER A 119 -2.58 -6.40 17.52
C SER A 119 -3.55 -7.39 18.17
N VAL A 120 -4.14 -7.02 19.31
CA VAL A 120 -5.08 -7.86 20.08
C VAL A 120 -6.51 -7.68 19.58
N ASN A 121 -6.85 -6.50 19.07
CA ASN A 121 -8.17 -6.17 18.53
C ASN A 121 -8.23 -6.31 17.00
N ASN A 122 -8.88 -7.38 16.53
CA ASN A 122 -9.24 -7.60 15.13
C ASN A 122 -10.70 -7.20 14.86
N GLU A 123 -11.11 -6.00 15.28
CA GLU A 123 -12.44 -5.49 14.94
C GLU A 123 -12.57 -5.33 13.43
N LEU A 124 -13.66 -5.85 12.86
CA LEU A 124 -14.00 -5.64 11.46
C LEU A 124 -14.75 -4.31 11.31
N GLN A 125 -14.31 -3.51 10.35
CA GLN A 125 -15.07 -2.33 9.91
C GLN A 125 -16.25 -2.76 9.04
N THR A 126 -16.01 -3.65 8.08
CA THR A 126 -17.04 -4.13 7.16
C THR A 126 -16.69 -5.51 6.59
N ILE A 127 -17.66 -6.16 5.95
CA ILE A 127 -17.49 -7.40 5.20
C ILE A 127 -17.97 -7.13 3.78
N ILE A 128 -17.13 -7.44 2.79
CA ILE A 128 -17.44 -7.28 1.37
C ILE A 128 -17.63 -8.66 0.75
N SER A 129 -18.71 -8.84 0.00
CA SER A 129 -18.99 -10.07 -0.76
C SER A 129 -18.52 -9.90 -2.20
N ILE A 130 -17.42 -10.55 -2.56
CA ILE A 130 -16.71 -10.29 -3.82
C ILE A 130 -15.99 -11.56 -4.33
N THR A 131 -15.74 -11.63 -5.62
CA THR A 131 -14.96 -12.70 -6.24
C THR A 131 -14.31 -12.23 -7.54
N ASP A 132 -13.48 -13.09 -8.14
CA ASP A 132 -12.80 -12.89 -9.42
C ASP A 132 -12.05 -11.55 -9.49
N ILE A 133 -11.34 -11.23 -8.41
CA ILE A 133 -10.62 -9.97 -8.22
C ILE A 133 -9.46 -10.16 -7.25
N ALA A 134 -8.49 -9.26 -7.29
CA ALA A 134 -7.46 -9.14 -6.28
C ALA A 134 -7.69 -7.90 -5.40
N MET A 135 -7.20 -7.95 -4.16
CA MET A 135 -7.26 -6.82 -3.24
C MET A 135 -6.05 -6.74 -2.32
N ALA A 136 -5.72 -5.54 -1.89
CA ALA A 136 -4.69 -5.27 -0.89
C ALA A 136 -5.13 -4.13 0.03
N THR A 137 -4.60 -4.10 1.25
CA THR A 137 -4.91 -3.03 2.21
C THR A 137 -3.62 -2.45 2.78
N SER A 138 -3.44 -1.14 2.61
CA SER A 138 -2.38 -0.36 3.26
C SER A 138 -2.98 0.54 4.32
N GLY A 139 -2.28 0.77 5.43
CA GLY A 139 -2.81 1.63 6.50
C GLY A 139 -1.76 2.10 7.49
N ASN A 140 -1.92 3.35 7.96
CA ASN A 140 -0.94 4.06 8.80
C ASN A 140 -1.15 3.84 10.32
N TYR A 141 -2.10 2.99 10.71
CA TYR A 141 -2.47 2.76 12.11
C TYR A 141 -1.62 1.68 12.82
N ARG A 142 -0.88 0.86 12.06
CA ARG A 142 -0.09 -0.25 12.61
C ARG A 142 1.36 0.12 12.97
N ASN A 143 1.96 1.06 12.23
CA ASN A 143 3.36 1.48 12.42
C ASN A 143 3.44 3.01 12.38
N PHE A 144 3.64 3.61 13.55
CA PHE A 144 3.87 5.05 13.71
C PHE A 144 4.79 5.28 14.91
N TYR A 145 5.45 6.43 14.96
CA TYR A 145 6.08 6.92 16.18
C TYR A 145 5.56 8.32 16.53
N VAL A 146 5.57 8.64 17.81
CA VAL A 146 5.19 9.97 18.31
C VAL A 146 6.46 10.75 18.65
N LYS A 147 6.64 11.91 18.04
CA LYS A 147 7.74 12.84 18.35
C LYS A 147 7.18 14.26 18.46
N ASP A 148 7.50 14.96 19.54
CA ASP A 148 7.04 16.33 19.83
C ASP A 148 5.50 16.47 19.79
N GLY A 149 4.77 15.44 20.25
CA GLY A 149 3.30 15.41 20.23
C GLY A 149 2.67 15.19 18.85
N ARG A 150 3.48 14.93 17.80
CA ARG A 150 3.02 14.61 16.44
C ARG A 150 3.23 13.13 16.13
N LYS A 151 2.21 12.50 15.54
CA LYS A 151 2.24 11.12 15.06
C LYS A 151 2.81 11.11 13.64
N TYR A 152 3.91 10.39 13.43
CA TYR A 152 4.53 10.21 12.12
C TYR A 152 4.18 8.82 11.59
N ALA A 153 3.53 8.78 10.43
CA ALA A 153 3.27 7.53 9.71
C ALA A 153 4.56 6.92 9.16
N HIS A 154 4.56 5.60 8.92
CA HIS A 154 5.67 4.92 8.24
C HIS A 154 5.69 5.13 6.72
N THR A 155 4.57 5.59 6.15
CA THR A 155 4.48 5.93 4.74
C THR A 155 5.20 7.25 4.48
N ILE A 156 6.19 7.22 3.59
CA ILE A 156 7.00 8.38 3.20
C ILE A 156 6.61 8.80 1.79
N ASP A 157 6.41 10.10 1.58
CA ASP A 157 6.21 10.64 0.24
C ASP A 157 7.56 10.76 -0.49
N PRO A 158 7.76 10.08 -1.64
CA PRO A 158 9.01 10.15 -2.39
C PRO A 158 9.40 11.55 -2.86
N HIS A 159 8.43 12.44 -3.11
CA HIS A 159 8.71 13.80 -3.57
C HIS A 159 9.34 14.65 -2.47
N THR A 160 8.77 14.56 -1.27
CA THR A 160 9.25 15.33 -0.12
C THR A 160 10.34 14.62 0.66
N CYS A 161 10.46 13.29 0.53
CA CYS A 161 11.26 12.42 1.39
C CYS A 161 10.90 12.55 2.89
N MET A 162 9.65 12.91 3.18
CA MET A 162 9.09 13.09 4.52
C MET A 162 7.95 12.11 4.77
N PRO A 163 7.67 11.73 6.03
CA PRO A 163 6.45 11.03 6.39
C PRO A 163 5.22 11.83 5.97
N VAL A 164 4.22 11.14 5.43
CA VAL A 164 2.96 11.79 5.04
C VAL A 164 2.19 12.28 6.27
N SER A 165 1.46 13.39 6.09
CA SER A 165 0.64 13.99 7.13
C SER A 165 -0.74 14.34 6.57
N HIS A 166 -1.67 13.39 6.66
CA HIS A 166 -3.06 13.54 6.27
C HIS A 166 -3.96 12.58 7.07
N THR A 167 -5.28 12.73 6.93
CA THR A 167 -6.28 12.02 7.73
C THR A 167 -6.59 10.60 7.24
N LEU A 168 -6.10 10.19 6.08
CA LEU A 168 -6.33 8.82 5.57
C LEU A 168 -5.62 7.79 6.44
N LEU A 169 -6.40 6.85 6.99
CA LEU A 169 -5.96 5.83 7.94
C LEU A 169 -5.74 4.47 7.26
N SER A 170 -6.59 4.13 6.29
CA SER A 170 -6.53 2.87 5.55
C SER A 170 -7.03 3.06 4.12
N ALA A 171 -6.40 2.38 3.18
CA ALA A 171 -6.82 2.24 1.80
C ALA A 171 -6.84 0.76 1.43
N THR A 172 -8.04 0.23 1.17
CA THR A 172 -8.21 -1.10 0.58
C THR A 172 -8.50 -0.92 -0.90
N VAL A 173 -7.67 -1.48 -1.77
CA VAL A 173 -7.79 -1.35 -3.23
C VAL A 173 -8.13 -2.70 -3.83
N PHE A 174 -8.97 -2.69 -4.85
CA PHE A 174 -9.34 -3.85 -5.65
C PHE A 174 -8.95 -3.61 -7.11
N ALA A 175 -8.28 -4.60 -7.71
CA ALA A 175 -7.78 -4.53 -9.07
C ALA A 175 -7.75 -5.92 -9.74
N ALA A 176 -7.37 -5.96 -11.02
CA ALA A 176 -7.28 -7.19 -11.80
C ALA A 176 -6.22 -8.17 -11.28
N ASP A 177 -5.13 -7.64 -10.70
CA ASP A 177 -4.04 -8.40 -10.09
C ASP A 177 -3.63 -7.76 -8.74
N CYS A 178 -3.04 -8.57 -7.88
CA CYS A 178 -2.75 -8.21 -6.50
C CYS A 178 -1.54 -7.30 -6.40
N ALA A 179 -0.53 -7.46 -7.26
CA ALA A 179 0.61 -6.55 -7.35
C ALA A 179 0.16 -5.11 -7.63
N THR A 180 -0.78 -4.93 -8.56
CA THR A 180 -1.41 -3.63 -8.85
C THR A 180 -2.18 -3.10 -7.64
N ALA A 181 -2.99 -3.94 -7.00
CA ALA A 181 -3.75 -3.54 -5.81
C ALA A 181 -2.83 -3.10 -4.66
N ASP A 182 -1.74 -3.84 -4.39
CA ASP A 182 -0.75 -3.59 -3.34
C ASP A 182 -0.01 -2.25 -3.57
N ALA A 183 0.51 -2.06 -4.79
CA ALA A 183 1.17 -0.82 -5.17
C ALA A 183 0.24 0.39 -5.08
N LEU A 184 -1.00 0.27 -5.56
CA LEU A 184 -1.98 1.35 -5.52
C LEU A 184 -2.45 1.65 -4.10
N ALA A 185 -2.65 0.65 -3.25
CA ALA A 185 -3.03 0.85 -1.85
C ALA A 185 -1.97 1.69 -1.12
N THR A 186 -0.68 1.35 -1.29
CA THR A 186 0.43 2.14 -0.71
C THR A 186 0.47 3.54 -1.30
N SER A 187 0.30 3.66 -2.62
CA SER A 187 0.32 4.97 -3.30
C SER A 187 -0.80 5.90 -2.85
N MET A 188 -2.01 5.37 -2.67
CA MET A 188 -3.14 6.15 -2.17
C MET A 188 -2.91 6.60 -0.73
N MET A 189 -2.26 5.78 0.09
CA MET A 189 -1.78 6.17 1.42
C MET A 189 -0.67 7.23 1.38
N VAL A 190 0.05 7.39 0.27
CA VAL A 190 1.00 8.50 0.07
C VAL A 190 0.26 9.76 -0.41
N MET A 191 -0.66 9.61 -1.35
CA MET A 191 -1.37 10.69 -2.03
C MET A 191 -2.40 11.41 -1.15
N GLY A 192 -2.96 10.72 -0.15
CA GLY A 192 -4.08 11.19 0.64
C GLY A 192 -5.43 11.05 -0.08
N LEU A 193 -6.51 11.29 0.67
CA LEU A 193 -7.88 10.94 0.25
C LEU A 193 -8.29 11.61 -1.08
N ASP A 194 -8.23 12.94 -1.17
CA ASP A 194 -8.72 13.67 -2.35
C ASP A 194 -8.02 13.24 -3.65
N SER A 195 -6.69 13.10 -3.60
CA SER A 195 -5.90 12.67 -4.74
C SER A 195 -6.15 11.19 -5.08
N ALA A 196 -6.37 10.34 -4.08
CA ALA A 196 -6.74 8.95 -4.28
C ALA A 196 -8.12 8.80 -4.94
N GLN A 197 -9.12 9.58 -4.50
CA GLN A 197 -10.45 9.62 -5.13
C GLN A 197 -10.37 10.14 -6.58
N ALA A 198 -9.56 11.18 -6.84
CA ALA A 198 -9.32 11.66 -8.19
C ALA A 198 -8.67 10.60 -9.10
N LEU A 199 -7.80 9.75 -8.55
CA LEU A 199 -7.23 8.61 -9.27
C LEU A 199 -8.32 7.57 -9.60
N CYS A 200 -9.16 7.18 -8.63
CA CYS A 200 -10.27 6.26 -8.86
C CYS A 200 -11.27 6.80 -9.90
N ALA A 201 -11.56 8.10 -9.88
CA ALA A 201 -12.43 8.74 -10.88
C ALA A 201 -11.82 8.70 -12.29
N ARG A 202 -10.48 8.75 -12.41
CA ARG A 202 -9.76 8.67 -13.67
C ARG A 202 -9.63 7.25 -14.21
N TYR A 203 -9.59 6.25 -13.33
CA TYR A 203 -9.43 4.83 -13.66
C TYR A 203 -10.58 4.01 -13.02
N PRO A 204 -11.77 3.96 -13.65
CA PRO A 204 -12.96 3.30 -13.09
C PRO A 204 -12.80 1.80 -12.84
N GLU A 205 -11.82 1.16 -13.47
CA GLU A 205 -11.44 -0.23 -13.22
C GLU A 205 -10.82 -0.45 -11.83
N ILE A 206 -10.30 0.60 -11.21
CA ILE A 206 -9.76 0.57 -9.85
C ILE A 206 -10.87 0.89 -8.87
N LYS A 207 -11.12 -0.03 -7.93
CA LYS A 207 -12.07 0.19 -6.85
C LYS A 207 -11.33 0.38 -5.55
N ALA A 208 -11.87 1.19 -4.65
CA ALA A 208 -11.21 1.46 -3.38
C ALA A 208 -12.21 1.65 -2.25
N TYR A 209 -11.80 1.26 -1.05
CA TYR A 209 -12.50 1.54 0.19
C TYR A 209 -11.52 2.26 1.13
N PHE A 210 -11.84 3.49 1.49
CA PHE A 210 -11.01 4.34 2.33
C PHE A 210 -11.63 4.49 3.70
N ILE A 211 -10.77 4.47 4.73
CA ILE A 211 -11.13 4.82 6.10
C ILE A 211 -10.23 5.99 6.51
N TYR A 212 -10.82 7.05 7.03
CA TYR A 212 -10.11 8.29 7.36
C TYR A 212 -10.69 8.94 8.62
N GLN A 213 -9.94 9.86 9.21
CA GLN A 213 -10.38 10.66 10.34
C GLN A 213 -11.09 11.93 9.86
N GLY A 214 -12.33 12.15 10.29
CA GLY A 214 -13.07 13.39 10.08
C GLY A 214 -12.53 14.55 10.93
N ASP A 215 -12.91 15.78 10.59
CA ASP A 215 -12.45 16.99 11.29
C ASP A 215 -12.84 17.03 12.77
N ASP A 216 -13.93 16.36 13.14
CA ASP A 216 -14.40 16.18 14.52
C ASP A 216 -13.73 15.00 15.25
N GLY A 217 -12.75 14.35 14.61
CA GLY A 217 -12.05 13.17 15.10
C GLY A 217 -12.82 11.87 14.90
N SER A 218 -14.02 11.90 14.29
CA SER A 218 -14.80 10.69 14.00
C SER A 218 -14.12 9.81 12.96
N LEU A 219 -14.45 8.51 12.99
CA LEU A 219 -13.98 7.57 11.97
C LEU A 219 -14.96 7.57 10.80
N CYS A 220 -14.50 8.05 9.65
CA CYS A 220 -15.28 8.13 8.42
C CYS A 220 -14.83 7.07 7.40
N GLN A 221 -15.71 6.77 6.45
CA GLN A 221 -15.44 5.82 5.38
C GLN A 221 -16.04 6.28 4.05
N VAL A 222 -15.39 5.95 2.94
CA VAL A 222 -15.91 6.19 1.59
C VAL A 222 -15.45 5.09 0.65
N SER A 223 -16.31 4.74 -0.31
CA SER A 223 -16.04 3.71 -1.32
C SER A 223 -16.10 4.32 -2.72
N GLU A 224 -15.13 3.98 -3.56
CA GLU A 224 -15.01 4.39 -4.96
C GLU A 224 -15.15 3.16 -5.86
N ASN A 225 -16.06 3.23 -6.85
CA ASN A 225 -16.28 2.19 -7.87
C ASN A 225 -16.66 0.78 -7.35
N LEU A 226 -17.05 0.66 -6.07
CA LEU A 226 -17.44 -0.60 -5.41
C LEU A 226 -18.90 -0.99 -5.67
#